data_AF-A0A7C0TZ03-F1
#
_entry.id   AF-A0A7C0TZ03-F1
#
_cell.length_a   1.000
_cell.length_b   1.000
_cell.length_c   1.000
_cell.angle_alpha   90.00
_cell.angle_beta   90.00
_cell.angle_gamma   90.00
#
_symmetry.space_group_name_H-M   'P 1'
#
loop_
_entity.id
_entity.type
_entity.pdbx_description
1 polymer ?
#
loop_
_entity_poly.entity_id
_entity_poly.type
_entity_poly.pdbx_seq_one_letter_code
_entity_poly.pdbx_strand_id
1 'polypeptide(L)'
;MVSYIMHLKIIAIILVILSVASGCISHPRVLPPPTETCGESDYYFLDSAIECTITAEEIKALLPIANRLKGENIKEDAWGILEWEEKRIEYDFEKASLSPTRITTYPMEKVEISGGSKIQRPSETINLGKGICTDYTVLTLALLFAMNYSEAYTLEINFENDKMSHAAALVKINGRFFVLDQKPPVMDLGSYYLHWKKVEGKAISNATLYRVLWSNGTKVEKIGTLYPSDFLKEDYAFTNFDANRLALGVMEMIESEFPSLKKDGKLKNNRLIGYSSGKRWVMTFPNFAMYYNPEFHEQFVSYIYSRLKSAPEVLADLNDYEHFWVNVEAKEDDLKIELVLARR
;
A
#
# COMPACT_ATOMS: atom_id res chain seq x y z
N MET A 1 -15.43 -48.68 7.74
CA MET A 1 -14.58 -47.66 7.10
C MET A 1 -15.53 -46.60 6.58
N VAL A 2 -15.82 -45.56 7.38
CA VAL A 2 -16.76 -44.50 6.99
C VAL A 2 -16.02 -43.59 6.03
N SER A 3 -16.53 -43.46 4.81
CA SER A 3 -16.00 -42.53 3.81
C SER A 3 -16.43 -41.12 4.21
N TYR A 4 -15.50 -40.32 4.72
CA TYR A 4 -15.76 -38.92 5.06
C TYR A 4 -15.69 -38.09 3.77
N ILE A 5 -16.80 -37.45 3.42
CA ILE A 5 -16.87 -36.59 2.24
C ILE A 5 -16.29 -35.23 2.60
N MET A 6 -15.10 -34.94 2.09
CA MET A 6 -14.52 -33.59 2.13
C MET A 6 -15.04 -32.81 0.93
N HIS A 7 -15.85 -31.79 1.16
CA HIS A 7 -16.24 -30.88 0.10
C HIS A 7 -15.17 -29.80 -0.07
N LEU A 8 -14.39 -29.93 -1.15
CA LEU A 8 -13.51 -28.86 -1.58
C LEU A 8 -14.33 -27.77 -2.28
N LYS A 9 -14.39 -26.59 -1.68
CA LYS A 9 -14.86 -25.40 -2.37
C LYS A 9 -13.69 -24.44 -2.57
N ILE A 10 -13.34 -24.24 -3.83
CA ILE A 10 -12.39 -23.20 -4.21
C ILE A 10 -13.24 -21.95 -4.42
N ILE A 11 -13.21 -21.01 -3.48
CA ILE A 11 -13.54 -19.63 -3.85
C ILE A 11 -12.27 -19.11 -4.48
N ALA A 12 -12.23 -19.07 -5.81
CA ALA A 12 -11.26 -18.23 -6.48
C ALA A 12 -11.72 -16.79 -6.26
N ILE A 13 -11.41 -16.23 -5.08
CA ILE A 13 -11.26 -14.78 -4.98
C ILE A 13 -9.97 -14.52 -5.74
N ILE A 14 -10.08 -14.47 -7.07
CA ILE A 14 -9.11 -13.77 -7.88
C ILE A 14 -9.31 -12.33 -7.43
N LEU A 15 -8.52 -11.90 -6.45
CA LEU A 15 -8.15 -10.51 -6.33
C LEU A 15 -7.54 -10.21 -7.68
N VAL A 16 -8.38 -9.70 -8.59
CA VAL A 16 -7.90 -9.04 -9.80
C VAL A 16 -7.23 -7.80 -9.24
N ILE A 17 -5.96 -7.96 -8.87
CA ILE A 17 -5.03 -6.85 -8.79
C ILE A 17 -4.96 -6.41 -10.25
N LEU A 18 -5.87 -5.51 -10.63
CA LEU A 18 -5.66 -4.72 -11.83
C LEU A 18 -4.30 -4.07 -11.59
N SER A 19 -3.29 -4.58 -12.30
CA SER A 19 -2.01 -3.92 -12.50
C SER A 19 -2.34 -2.66 -13.28
N VAL A 20 -2.77 -1.64 -12.56
CA VAL A 20 -2.97 -0.31 -13.12
C VAL A 20 -1.58 0.26 -13.16
N ALA A 21 -0.99 0.16 -14.35
CA ALA A 21 0.24 0.85 -14.72
C ALA A 21 0.06 2.34 -14.42
N SER A 22 0.34 2.69 -13.18
CA SER A 22 0.12 4.00 -12.58
C SER A 22 1.44 4.71 -12.68
N GLY A 23 1.73 5.26 -13.85
CA GLY A 23 2.85 6.17 -14.02
C GLY A 23 2.33 7.61 -14.01
N CYS A 24 3.10 8.52 -13.45
CA CYS A 24 2.97 9.96 -13.70
C CYS A 24 4.23 10.45 -14.37
N ILE A 25 4.21 11.36 -15.31
CA ILE A 25 5.45 11.84 -15.94
C ILE A 25 6.12 12.87 -15.01
N SER A 26 7.39 12.66 -14.64
CA SER A 26 8.21 13.66 -13.93
C SER A 26 9.44 14.06 -14.74
N HIS A 27 10.01 15.22 -14.39
CA HIS A 27 11.08 15.86 -15.15
C HIS A 27 12.18 16.46 -14.30
N PRO A 28 13.43 16.45 -14.80
CA PRO A 28 14.52 17.19 -14.20
C PRO A 28 14.29 18.70 -14.29
N ARG A 29 14.46 19.37 -13.15
CA ARG A 29 14.29 20.82 -12.93
C ARG A 29 15.28 21.65 -13.76
N VAL A 30 14.79 22.69 -14.41
CA VAL A 30 15.57 23.91 -14.69
C VAL A 30 14.70 25.08 -14.23
N LEU A 31 14.89 25.54 -12.99
CA LEU A 31 14.11 26.64 -12.40
C LEU A 31 15.01 27.80 -11.93
N PRO A 32 14.51 29.05 -11.99
CA PRO A 32 15.11 30.24 -11.37
C PRO A 32 14.99 30.19 -9.83
N PRO A 33 15.66 31.09 -9.08
CA PRO A 33 15.75 31.00 -7.62
C PRO A 33 14.39 31.16 -6.91
N PRO A 34 14.24 30.63 -5.68
CA PRO A 34 12.96 30.57 -5.00
C PRO A 34 12.42 31.95 -4.63
N THR A 35 11.13 32.16 -4.86
CA THR A 35 10.35 33.32 -4.38
C THR A 35 9.53 32.94 -3.14
N GLU A 36 9.26 33.89 -2.23
CA GLU A 36 8.47 33.68 -0.99
C GLU A 36 7.00 33.27 -1.22
N THR A 37 6.50 33.36 -2.45
CA THR A 37 5.14 32.98 -2.83
C THR A 37 5.16 31.89 -3.89
N CYS A 38 4.35 30.84 -3.70
CA CYS A 38 4.15 29.77 -4.68
C CYS A 38 3.65 30.31 -6.02
N GLY A 39 4.48 30.17 -7.05
CA GLY A 39 4.13 30.50 -8.43
C GLY A 39 3.31 29.38 -9.07
N GLU A 40 2.77 29.66 -10.26
CA GLU A 40 1.95 28.68 -10.99
C GLU A 40 2.72 27.40 -11.34
N SER A 41 4.02 27.53 -11.65
CA SER A 41 4.91 26.42 -11.98
C SER A 41 5.18 25.46 -10.83
N ASP A 42 5.07 25.93 -9.58
CA ASP A 42 5.41 25.15 -8.40
C ASP A 42 4.48 23.95 -8.21
N TYR A 43 3.24 24.04 -8.70
CA TYR A 43 2.25 22.97 -8.62
C TYR A 43 2.51 21.82 -9.61
N TYR A 44 3.56 21.86 -10.42
CA TYR A 44 3.87 20.82 -11.41
C TYR A 44 5.07 19.95 -11.04
N PHE A 45 5.86 20.34 -10.03
CA PHE A 45 7.00 19.57 -9.55
C PHE A 45 6.72 19.10 -8.13
N LEU A 46 6.99 17.82 -7.85
CA LEU A 46 6.59 17.20 -6.59
C LEU A 46 7.15 17.93 -5.36
N ASP A 47 8.42 18.32 -5.38
CA ASP A 47 9.08 19.02 -4.27
C ASP A 47 8.43 20.38 -3.97
N SER A 48 8.31 21.24 -4.98
CA SER A 48 7.60 22.52 -4.88
C SER A 48 6.14 22.35 -4.48
N ALA A 49 5.44 21.39 -5.09
CA ALA A 49 4.02 21.18 -4.86
C ALA A 49 3.75 20.76 -3.42
N ILE A 50 4.60 19.91 -2.82
CA ILE A 50 4.48 19.54 -1.39
C ILE A 50 4.56 20.79 -0.50
N GLU A 51 5.49 21.72 -0.78
CA GLU A 51 5.61 22.99 -0.04
C GLU A 51 4.39 23.90 -0.23
N CYS A 52 3.82 23.91 -1.44
CA CYS A 52 2.72 24.80 -1.81
C CYS A 52 1.31 24.27 -1.49
N THR A 53 1.13 22.96 -1.41
CA THR A 53 -0.20 22.34 -1.26
C THR A 53 -0.48 21.86 0.15
N ILE A 54 0.55 21.60 0.97
CA ILE A 54 0.37 21.13 2.35
C ILE A 54 0.49 22.31 3.31
N THR A 55 -0.61 23.04 3.50
CA THR A 55 -0.67 24.21 4.39
C THR A 55 -1.34 23.88 5.73
N ALA A 56 -1.27 24.81 6.70
CA ALA A 56 -1.95 24.65 8.00
C ALA A 56 -3.48 24.52 7.84
N GLU A 57 -4.07 25.21 6.88
CA GLU A 57 -5.49 25.13 6.54
C GLU A 57 -5.85 23.75 5.98
N GLU A 58 -5.02 23.20 5.09
CA GLU A 58 -5.22 21.86 4.53
C GLU A 58 -5.10 20.79 5.63
N ILE A 59 -4.07 20.86 6.48
CA ILE A 59 -3.94 19.95 7.63
C ILE A 59 -5.18 20.02 8.54
N LYS A 60 -5.68 21.22 8.83
CA LYS A 60 -6.90 21.40 9.63
C LYS A 60 -8.13 20.76 8.96
N ALA A 61 -8.25 20.86 7.63
CA ALA A 61 -9.33 20.24 6.88
C ALA A 61 -9.27 18.70 6.91
N LEU A 62 -8.07 18.13 7.01
CA LEU A 62 -7.84 16.67 7.06
C LEU A 62 -8.06 16.05 8.44
N LEU A 63 -8.03 16.83 9.53
CA LEU A 63 -8.17 16.31 10.91
C LEU A 63 -9.34 15.34 11.11
N PRO A 64 -10.57 15.57 10.58
CA PRO A 64 -11.67 14.63 10.75
C PRO A 64 -11.42 13.25 10.12
N ILE A 65 -10.68 13.20 9.00
CA ILE A 65 -10.30 11.95 8.34
C ILE A 65 -9.14 11.32 9.10
N ALA A 66 -8.07 12.09 9.36
CA ALA A 66 -6.90 11.62 10.10
C ALA A 66 -7.28 11.01 11.45
N ASN A 67 -8.15 11.66 12.24
CA ASN A 67 -8.61 11.15 13.53
C ASN A 67 -9.40 9.84 13.44
N ARG A 68 -10.07 9.56 12.31
CA ARG A 68 -10.78 8.27 12.11
C ARG A 68 -9.85 7.15 11.67
N LEU A 69 -8.79 7.50 10.94
CA LEU A 69 -7.82 6.55 10.42
C LEU A 69 -6.70 6.23 11.42
N LYS A 70 -6.43 7.14 12.36
CA LYS A 70 -5.33 7.04 13.31
C LYS A 70 -5.47 5.79 14.19
N GLY A 71 -4.51 4.89 14.07
CA GLY A 71 -4.33 3.73 14.93
C GLY A 71 -3.42 4.02 16.12
N GLU A 72 -2.92 2.96 16.75
CA GLU A 72 -2.09 3.06 17.95
C GLU A 72 -0.64 3.46 17.64
N ASN A 73 -0.19 3.21 16.41
CA ASN A 73 1.20 3.42 15.99
C ASN A 73 1.30 3.65 14.48
N ILE A 74 2.49 4.07 14.02
CA ILE A 74 2.75 4.42 12.62
C ILE A 74 2.47 3.28 11.62
N LYS A 75 2.53 2.03 12.06
CA LYS A 75 2.27 0.87 11.17
C LYS A 75 0.79 0.75 10.87
N GLU A 76 -0.04 0.94 11.88
CA GLU A 76 -1.50 1.01 11.73
C GLU A 76 -1.92 2.25 10.97
N ASP A 77 -1.30 3.40 11.26
CA ASP A 77 -1.57 4.65 10.52
C ASP A 77 -1.26 4.50 9.03
N ALA A 78 -0.07 4.00 8.69
CA ALA A 78 0.35 3.80 7.31
C ALA A 78 -0.59 2.84 6.56
N TRP A 79 -0.93 1.71 7.17
CA TRP A 79 -1.84 0.74 6.56
C TRP A 79 -3.28 1.27 6.44
N GLY A 80 -3.75 1.98 7.47
CA GLY A 80 -5.07 2.60 7.51
C GLY A 80 -5.25 3.69 6.46
N ILE A 81 -4.21 4.48 6.19
CA ILE A 81 -4.20 5.44 5.07
C ILE A 81 -4.38 4.69 3.74
N LEU A 82 -3.55 3.68 3.47
CA LEU A 82 -3.62 2.93 2.20
C LEU A 82 -4.97 2.23 2.00
N GLU A 83 -5.53 1.63 3.06
CA GLU A 83 -6.87 1.03 2.99
C GLU A 83 -7.97 2.06 2.72
N TRP A 84 -7.83 3.27 3.27
CA TRP A 84 -8.79 4.33 3.05
C TRP A 84 -8.67 4.89 1.63
N GLU A 85 -7.44 5.10 1.15
CA GLU A 85 -7.14 5.54 -0.22
C GLU A 85 -7.70 4.55 -1.25
N GLU A 86 -7.42 3.25 -1.11
CA GLU A 86 -7.94 2.18 -1.98
C GLU A 86 -9.47 2.20 -2.09
N LYS A 87 -10.17 2.53 -0.99
CA LYS A 87 -11.63 2.52 -0.92
C LYS A 87 -12.29 3.83 -1.37
N ARG A 88 -11.55 4.94 -1.45
CA ARG A 88 -12.13 6.29 -1.56
C ARG A 88 -11.62 7.11 -2.72
N ILE A 89 -10.41 6.82 -3.21
CA ILE A 89 -9.77 7.59 -4.26
C ILE A 89 -9.51 6.65 -5.43
N GLU A 90 -10.02 7.01 -6.61
CA GLU A 90 -9.77 6.29 -7.86
C GLU A 90 -8.55 6.87 -8.60
N TYR A 91 -7.89 6.04 -9.41
CA TYR A 91 -6.78 6.53 -10.23
C TYR A 91 -7.31 7.32 -11.43
N ASP A 92 -6.85 8.56 -11.61
CA ASP A 92 -7.26 9.43 -12.72
C ASP A 92 -6.42 9.17 -13.98
N PHE A 93 -6.84 8.18 -14.78
CA PHE A 93 -6.17 7.82 -16.03
C PHE A 93 -6.17 8.94 -17.07
N GLU A 94 -7.21 9.78 -17.10
CA GLU A 94 -7.28 10.90 -18.04
C GLU A 94 -6.19 11.92 -17.69
N LYS A 95 -6.07 12.29 -16.41
CA LYS A 95 -5.01 13.16 -15.90
C LYS A 95 -3.61 12.57 -16.13
N ALA A 96 -3.43 11.26 -15.91
CA ALA A 96 -2.15 10.57 -16.11
C ALA A 96 -1.72 10.48 -17.58
N SER A 97 -2.69 10.52 -18.52
CA SER A 97 -2.44 10.42 -19.96
C SER A 97 -1.99 11.72 -20.62
N LEU A 98 -2.02 12.84 -19.88
CA LEU A 98 -1.59 14.13 -20.38
C LEU A 98 -0.12 14.10 -20.79
N SER A 99 0.22 14.88 -21.83
CA SER A 99 1.60 15.02 -22.26
C SER A 99 2.48 15.54 -21.12
N PRO A 100 3.79 15.32 -21.14
CA PRO A 100 4.67 15.84 -20.11
C PRO A 100 4.61 17.38 -19.96
N THR A 101 4.74 17.90 -18.73
CA THR A 101 4.79 19.35 -18.49
C THR A 101 6.02 19.97 -19.13
N ARG A 102 5.84 21.06 -19.87
CA ARG A 102 6.92 21.88 -20.43
C ARG A 102 6.72 23.31 -19.96
N ILE A 103 7.73 23.83 -19.26
CA ILE A 103 7.76 25.19 -18.77
C ILE A 103 8.76 25.97 -19.62
N THR A 104 8.26 27.00 -20.29
CA THR A 104 9.07 27.92 -21.10
C THR A 104 9.06 29.29 -20.44
N THR A 105 10.25 29.81 -20.12
CA THR A 105 10.41 31.16 -19.57
C THR A 105 10.87 32.10 -20.68
N TYR A 106 10.07 33.13 -20.93
CA TYR A 106 10.35 34.18 -21.92
C TYR A 106 10.99 35.42 -21.27
N PRO A 107 11.59 36.33 -22.07
CA PRO A 107 11.97 37.66 -21.59
C PRO A 107 10.78 38.37 -20.91
N MET A 108 11.05 39.18 -19.89
CA MET A 108 10.04 39.83 -19.02
C MET A 108 9.28 38.89 -18.08
N GLU A 109 9.90 37.79 -17.64
CA GLU A 109 9.35 36.86 -16.62
C GLU A 109 8.01 36.20 -17.01
N LYS A 110 7.64 36.23 -18.29
CA LYS A 110 6.46 35.50 -18.77
C LYS A 110 6.77 34.00 -18.76
N VAL A 111 6.03 33.25 -17.94
CA VAL A 111 6.09 31.79 -17.87
C VAL A 111 4.93 31.22 -18.68
N GLU A 112 5.22 30.29 -19.58
CA GLU A 112 4.23 29.49 -20.29
C GLU A 112 4.37 28.03 -19.89
N ILE A 113 3.27 27.42 -19.46
CA ILE A 113 3.19 26.02 -19.07
C ILE A 113 2.33 25.31 -20.10
N SER A 114 2.85 24.25 -20.69
CA SER A 114 2.13 23.41 -21.65
C SER A 114 2.25 21.95 -21.25
N GLY A 115 1.16 21.19 -21.38
CA GLY A 115 1.11 19.80 -20.94
C GLY A 115 1.13 19.60 -19.42
N GLY A 116 1.01 18.35 -19.04
CA GLY A 116 0.92 17.82 -17.69
C GLY A 116 -0.25 18.37 -16.92
N SER A 117 -0.26 18.11 -15.61
CA SER A 117 -1.32 18.55 -14.73
C SER A 117 -0.78 19.07 -13.42
N LYS A 118 -1.49 20.03 -12.84
CA LYS A 118 -1.22 20.53 -11.51
C LYS A 118 -1.45 19.40 -10.50
N ILE A 119 -0.52 19.25 -9.59
CA ILE A 119 -0.65 18.41 -8.41
C ILE A 119 -1.73 19.05 -7.53
N GLN A 120 -2.71 18.25 -7.18
CA GLN A 120 -3.89 18.68 -6.41
C GLN A 120 -3.51 18.95 -4.97
N ARG A 121 -4.30 19.81 -4.33
CA ARG A 121 -4.27 19.92 -2.86
C ARG A 121 -4.87 18.67 -2.22
N PRO A 122 -4.49 18.31 -0.98
CA PRO A 122 -5.08 17.17 -0.29
C PRO A 122 -6.62 17.20 -0.26
N SER A 123 -7.21 18.36 0.10
CA SER A 123 -8.67 18.52 0.12
C SER A 123 -9.32 18.40 -1.27
N GLU A 124 -8.61 18.82 -2.33
CA GLU A 124 -9.07 18.69 -3.70
C GLU A 124 -9.12 17.23 -4.14
N THR A 125 -8.07 16.44 -3.87
CA THR A 125 -8.05 14.99 -4.17
C THR A 125 -9.17 14.26 -3.46
N ILE A 126 -9.42 14.59 -2.19
CA ILE A 126 -10.55 14.03 -1.43
C ILE A 126 -11.90 14.38 -2.06
N ASN A 127 -12.10 15.65 -2.42
CA ASN A 127 -13.38 16.12 -2.95
C ASN A 127 -13.68 15.56 -4.34
N LEU A 128 -12.64 15.40 -5.18
CA LEU A 128 -12.77 14.78 -6.50
C LEU A 128 -12.94 13.27 -6.40
N GLY A 129 -12.44 12.64 -5.33
CA GLY A 129 -12.43 11.19 -5.17
C GLY A 129 -11.51 10.50 -6.18
N LYS A 130 -10.59 11.22 -6.81
CA LYS A 130 -9.63 10.68 -7.77
C LYS A 130 -8.37 11.53 -7.90
N GLY A 131 -7.25 10.89 -8.26
CA GLY A 131 -5.96 11.54 -8.46
C GLY A 131 -4.94 10.64 -9.15
N ILE A 132 -3.74 11.17 -9.42
CA ILE A 132 -2.58 10.39 -9.92
C ILE A 132 -1.53 10.22 -8.81
N CYS A 133 -0.49 9.43 -9.04
CA CYS A 133 0.53 9.08 -8.05
C CYS A 133 1.10 10.27 -7.24
N THR A 134 1.29 11.44 -7.86
CA THR A 134 1.74 12.66 -7.16
C THR A 134 0.68 13.27 -6.26
N ASP A 135 -0.61 13.22 -6.65
CA ASP A 135 -1.72 13.68 -5.82
C ASP A 135 -1.89 12.78 -4.59
N TYR A 136 -1.82 11.46 -4.79
CA TYR A 136 -1.82 10.49 -3.69
C TYR A 136 -0.64 10.76 -2.76
N THR A 137 0.57 10.94 -3.29
CA THR A 137 1.76 11.23 -2.48
C THR A 137 1.57 12.47 -1.59
N VAL A 138 1.05 13.56 -2.16
CA VAL A 138 0.75 14.79 -1.39
C VAL A 138 -0.34 14.55 -0.34
N LEU A 139 -1.40 13.84 -0.69
CA LEU A 139 -2.48 13.49 0.24
C LEU A 139 -1.99 12.61 1.39
N THR A 140 -1.23 11.55 1.11
CA THR A 140 -0.66 10.64 2.10
C THR A 140 0.25 11.40 3.07
N LEU A 141 1.16 12.25 2.56
CA LEU A 141 2.02 13.10 3.40
C LEU A 141 1.20 14.02 4.31
N ALA A 142 0.18 14.68 3.76
CA ALA A 142 -0.67 15.59 4.52
C ALA A 142 -1.50 14.84 5.59
N LEU A 143 -1.97 13.63 5.32
CA LEU A 143 -2.64 12.77 6.30
C LEU A 143 -1.70 12.39 7.44
N LEU A 144 -0.45 12.02 7.16
CA LEU A 144 0.55 11.75 8.19
C LEU A 144 0.78 12.99 9.09
N PHE A 145 0.91 14.18 8.51
CA PHE A 145 1.07 15.39 9.31
C PHE A 145 -0.19 15.74 10.12
N ALA A 146 -1.39 15.51 9.57
CA ALA A 146 -2.65 15.63 10.30
C ALA A 146 -2.79 14.60 11.43
N MET A 147 -2.12 13.45 11.31
CA MET A 147 -1.96 12.46 12.38
C MET A 147 -0.87 12.82 13.40
N ASN A 148 -0.32 14.04 13.35
CA ASN A 148 0.68 14.57 14.27
C ASN A 148 2.10 13.98 14.11
N TYR A 149 2.43 13.47 12.92
CA TYR A 149 3.83 13.27 12.54
C TYR A 149 4.45 14.60 12.12
N SER A 150 5.72 14.83 12.46
CA SER A 150 6.46 16.05 12.05
C SER A 150 7.44 15.79 10.90
N GLU A 151 7.58 14.53 10.49
CA GLU A 151 8.55 14.09 9.50
C GLU A 151 7.97 12.91 8.71
N ALA A 152 8.10 13.00 7.39
CA ALA A 152 7.79 11.94 6.43
C ALA A 152 8.75 12.05 5.24
N TYR A 153 8.63 11.15 4.27
CA TYR A 153 9.55 11.10 3.13
C TYR A 153 8.77 10.85 1.83
N THR A 154 9.38 11.14 0.69
CA THR A 154 8.81 10.84 -0.62
C THR A 154 9.89 10.37 -1.59
N LEU A 155 9.50 9.51 -2.52
CA LEU A 155 10.30 9.09 -3.65
C LEU A 155 9.74 9.70 -4.93
N GLU A 156 10.63 10.10 -5.81
CA GLU A 156 10.35 10.39 -7.21
C GLU A 156 11.18 9.44 -8.07
N ILE A 157 10.50 8.56 -8.80
CA ILE A 157 11.06 7.34 -9.38
C ILE A 157 11.14 7.47 -10.89
N ASN A 158 12.31 7.21 -11.45
CA ASN A 158 12.51 7.17 -12.90
C ASN A 158 12.68 5.72 -13.34
N PHE A 159 11.97 5.29 -14.37
CA PHE A 159 12.11 3.95 -14.93
C PHE A 159 13.12 3.92 -16.10
N GLU A 160 13.70 2.75 -16.35
CA GLU A 160 14.54 2.53 -17.51
C GLU A 160 13.72 2.61 -18.81
N ASN A 161 14.19 3.41 -19.77
CA ASN A 161 13.59 3.55 -21.10
C ASN A 161 12.11 4.00 -21.12
N ASP A 162 11.60 4.54 -20.01
CA ASP A 162 10.26 5.11 -19.91
C ASP A 162 10.36 6.62 -19.65
N LYS A 163 9.44 7.38 -20.26
CA LYS A 163 9.28 8.80 -19.97
C LYS A 163 8.32 9.01 -18.79
N MET A 164 7.52 8.01 -18.45
CA MET A 164 6.74 7.99 -17.23
C MET A 164 7.69 7.83 -16.03
N SER A 165 7.36 8.53 -14.97
CA SER A 165 7.95 8.39 -13.64
C SER A 165 6.90 7.81 -12.69
N HIS A 166 7.23 7.74 -11.40
CA HIS A 166 6.26 7.49 -10.34
C HIS A 166 6.60 8.30 -9.10
N ALA A 167 5.64 8.48 -8.21
CA ALA A 167 5.84 9.11 -6.92
C ALA A 167 5.10 8.32 -5.85
N ALA A 168 5.73 8.19 -4.68
CA ALA A 168 5.12 7.53 -3.52
C ALA A 168 5.63 8.17 -2.23
N ALA A 169 4.76 8.23 -1.22
CA ALA A 169 5.13 8.63 0.12
C ALA A 169 5.84 7.48 0.85
N LEU A 170 6.61 7.80 1.89
CA LEU A 170 7.26 6.83 2.75
C LEU A 170 7.22 7.25 4.21
N VAL A 171 7.22 6.23 5.06
CA VAL A 171 7.51 6.35 6.49
C VAL A 171 8.85 5.68 6.80
N LYS A 172 9.49 6.12 7.89
CA LYS A 172 10.73 5.51 8.38
C LYS A 172 10.48 4.83 9.71
N ILE A 173 10.70 3.52 9.77
CA ILE A 173 10.46 2.70 10.97
C ILE A 173 11.75 1.93 11.25
N ASN A 174 12.27 2.04 12.48
CA ASN A 174 13.50 1.36 12.91
C ASN A 174 14.69 1.57 11.95
N GLY A 175 14.78 2.77 11.35
CA GLY A 175 15.86 3.11 10.42
C GLY A 175 15.62 2.72 8.95
N ARG A 176 14.56 1.99 8.63
CA ARG A 176 14.22 1.49 7.29
C ARG A 176 13.07 2.25 6.68
N PHE A 177 13.04 2.34 5.35
CA PHE A 177 11.97 3.01 4.63
C PHE A 177 10.89 2.04 4.19
N PHE A 178 9.63 2.48 4.33
CA PHE A 178 8.47 1.73 3.92
C PHE A 178 7.59 2.60 3.02
N VAL A 179 7.25 2.07 1.85
CA VAL A 179 6.55 2.77 0.77
C VAL A 179 5.05 2.67 0.98
N LEU A 180 4.39 3.82 0.91
CA LEU A 180 2.94 3.99 0.95
C LEU A 180 2.50 4.41 -0.45
N ASP A 181 1.94 3.47 -1.21
CA ASP A 181 1.56 3.68 -2.61
C ASP A 181 0.11 3.24 -2.87
N GLN A 182 -0.83 4.15 -2.59
CA GLN A 182 -2.25 4.14 -3.01
C GLN A 182 -3.14 3.04 -2.43
N LYS A 183 -2.60 1.85 -2.15
CA LYS A 183 -3.33 0.68 -1.64
C LYS A 183 -2.41 -0.26 -0.88
N PRO A 184 -2.94 -1.08 0.04
CA PRO A 184 -2.14 -2.07 0.75
C PRO A 184 -1.58 -3.15 -0.20
N PRO A 185 -0.47 -3.80 0.19
CA PRO A 185 0.23 -3.65 1.46
C PRO A 185 1.23 -2.49 1.48
N VAL A 186 1.63 -2.07 2.68
CA VAL A 186 2.87 -1.30 2.85
C VAL A 186 4.06 -2.20 2.49
N MET A 187 4.99 -1.70 1.68
CA MET A 187 6.14 -2.47 1.19
C MET A 187 7.46 -1.88 1.67
N ASP A 188 8.48 -2.70 1.94
CA ASP A 188 9.86 -2.20 2.02
C ASP A 188 10.40 -1.85 0.62
N LEU A 189 11.55 -1.17 0.56
CA LEU A 189 12.14 -0.76 -0.72
C LEU A 189 12.45 -1.94 -1.64
N GLY A 190 12.90 -3.07 -1.10
CA GLY A 190 13.26 -4.24 -1.91
C GLY A 190 12.03 -4.87 -2.55
N SER A 191 11.01 -5.16 -1.75
CA SER A 191 9.70 -5.62 -2.24
C SER A 191 9.11 -4.67 -3.26
N TYR A 192 9.23 -3.35 -3.05
CA TYR A 192 8.71 -2.34 -3.96
C TYR A 192 9.44 -2.29 -5.31
N TYR A 193 10.77 -2.44 -5.31
CA TYR A 193 11.54 -2.59 -6.55
C TYR A 193 11.14 -3.85 -7.32
N LEU A 194 10.96 -4.97 -6.61
CA LEU A 194 10.54 -6.23 -7.22
C LEU A 194 9.10 -6.17 -7.75
N HIS A 195 8.19 -5.46 -7.09
CA HIS A 195 6.84 -5.18 -7.58
C HIS A 195 6.89 -4.54 -8.96
N TRP A 196 7.58 -3.40 -9.08
CA TRP A 196 7.69 -2.69 -10.35
C TRP A 196 8.31 -3.56 -11.44
N LYS A 197 9.38 -4.29 -11.11
CA LYS A 197 10.11 -5.11 -12.07
C LYS A 197 9.34 -6.34 -12.55
N LYS A 198 8.74 -7.10 -11.63
CA LYS A 198 8.12 -8.40 -11.91
C LYS A 198 6.64 -8.29 -12.26
N VAL A 199 5.92 -7.35 -11.65
CA VAL A 199 4.45 -7.21 -11.79
C VAL A 199 4.10 -6.15 -12.82
N GLU A 200 4.67 -4.96 -12.70
CA GLU A 200 4.39 -3.84 -13.61
C GLU A 200 5.28 -3.86 -14.88
N GLY A 201 6.31 -4.72 -14.91
CA GLY A 201 7.22 -4.85 -16.05
C GLY A 201 8.14 -3.65 -16.28
N LYS A 202 8.35 -2.80 -15.26
CA LYS A 202 9.21 -1.61 -15.34
C LYS A 202 10.38 -1.71 -14.37
N ALA A 203 11.59 -1.56 -14.88
CA ALA A 203 12.78 -1.50 -14.04
C ALA A 203 13.00 -0.07 -13.54
N ILE A 204 13.13 0.12 -12.23
CA ILE A 204 13.52 1.41 -11.66
C ILE A 204 14.98 1.67 -12.04
N SER A 205 15.26 2.82 -12.67
CA SER A 205 16.62 3.26 -12.99
C SER A 205 17.29 3.98 -11.82
N ASN A 206 16.54 4.87 -11.16
CA ASN A 206 16.91 5.58 -9.94
C ASN A 206 15.65 6.19 -9.31
N ALA A 207 15.76 6.60 -8.06
CA ALA A 207 14.75 7.43 -7.42
C ALA A 207 15.39 8.54 -6.60
N THR A 208 14.86 9.76 -6.69
CA THR A 208 15.24 10.84 -5.78
C THR A 208 14.47 10.68 -4.47
N LEU A 209 15.21 10.69 -3.36
CA LEU A 209 14.64 10.60 -2.01
C LEU A 209 14.62 11.98 -1.37
N TYR A 210 13.44 12.39 -0.93
CA TYR A 210 13.23 13.64 -0.21
C TYR A 210 12.77 13.37 1.22
N ARG A 211 13.26 14.19 2.14
CA ARG A 211 12.74 14.35 3.50
C ARG A 211 11.75 15.50 3.51
N VAL A 212 10.60 15.31 4.13
CA VAL A 212 9.56 16.34 4.26
C VAL A 212 9.35 16.60 5.74
N LEU A 213 9.59 17.85 6.14
CA LEU A 213 9.44 18.32 7.51
C LEU A 213 8.19 19.16 7.64
N TRP A 214 7.44 18.94 8.71
CA TRP A 214 6.25 19.71 9.04
C TRP A 214 6.48 20.56 10.30
N SER A 215 6.33 21.88 10.14
CA SER A 215 6.39 22.84 11.24
C SER A 215 5.47 24.04 10.95
N ASN A 216 4.16 23.78 10.87
CA ASN A 216 3.14 24.77 10.47
C ASN A 216 3.31 25.30 9.03
N GLY A 217 3.77 24.39 8.18
CA GLY A 217 4.26 24.58 6.81
C GLY A 217 5.20 23.42 6.49
N THR A 218 5.30 23.04 5.23
CA THR A 218 6.19 21.97 4.78
C THR A 218 7.52 22.54 4.29
N LYS A 219 8.60 21.81 4.59
CA LYS A 219 9.93 22.02 4.01
C LYS A 219 10.42 20.72 3.40
N VAL A 220 10.88 20.76 2.17
CA VAL A 220 11.34 19.58 1.41
C VAL A 220 12.86 19.64 1.22
N GLU A 221 13.54 18.57 1.61
CA GLU A 221 15.00 18.44 1.49
C GLU A 221 15.33 17.21 0.66
N LYS A 222 16.04 17.37 -0.46
CA LYS A 222 16.61 16.24 -1.17
C LYS A 222 17.74 15.65 -0.33
N ILE A 223 17.58 14.40 0.12
CA ILE A 223 18.55 13.73 0.99
C ILE A 223 19.37 12.65 0.26
N GLY A 224 19.00 12.28 -0.95
CA GLY A 224 19.79 11.34 -1.74
C GLY A 224 19.16 10.92 -3.06
N THR A 225 19.86 10.05 -3.75
CA THR A 225 19.37 9.31 -4.92
C THR A 225 19.62 7.83 -4.65
N LEU A 226 18.58 7.01 -4.76
CA LEU A 226 18.64 5.56 -4.64
C LEU A 226 18.80 4.93 -6.02
N TYR A 227 19.63 3.90 -6.10
CA TYR A 227 19.79 3.05 -7.28
C TYR A 227 19.27 1.64 -6.99
N PRO A 228 19.06 0.78 -8.01
CA PRO A 228 18.52 -0.57 -7.82
C PRO A 228 19.19 -1.39 -6.72
N SER A 229 20.51 -1.27 -6.57
CA SER A 229 21.27 -1.93 -5.53
C SER A 229 20.94 -1.44 -4.12
N ASP A 230 20.46 -0.22 -3.95
CA ASP A 230 20.05 0.33 -2.66
C ASP A 230 18.67 -0.17 -2.25
N PHE A 231 17.73 -0.28 -3.20
CA PHE A 231 16.43 -0.92 -2.95
C PHE A 231 16.60 -2.38 -2.52
N LEU A 232 17.36 -3.16 -3.30
CA LEU A 232 17.53 -4.60 -3.07
C LEU A 232 18.29 -4.94 -1.77
N LYS A 233 19.02 -4.02 -1.16
CA LYS A 233 19.64 -4.23 0.17
C LYS A 233 18.61 -4.29 1.28
N GLU A 234 17.44 -3.69 1.08
CA GLU A 234 16.36 -3.65 2.07
C GLU A 234 15.30 -4.73 1.82
N ASP A 235 15.50 -5.61 0.84
CA ASP A 235 14.57 -6.70 0.54
C ASP A 235 14.46 -7.70 1.69
N TYR A 236 13.23 -8.06 2.05
CA TYR A 236 12.95 -9.12 3.00
C TYR A 236 12.39 -10.35 2.28
N ALA A 237 13.13 -11.46 2.35
CA ALA A 237 12.66 -12.73 1.81
C ALA A 237 11.73 -13.44 2.79
N PHE A 238 10.47 -13.64 2.39
CA PHE A 238 9.49 -14.41 3.16
C PHE A 238 9.94 -15.83 3.46
N THR A 239 9.73 -16.29 4.69
CA THR A 239 10.19 -17.59 5.15
C THR A 239 9.04 -18.50 5.62
N ASN A 240 9.35 -19.79 5.79
CA ASN A 240 8.42 -20.72 6.45
C ASN A 240 8.10 -20.31 7.90
N PHE A 241 8.98 -19.57 8.57
CA PHE A 241 8.70 -19.05 9.90
C PHE A 241 7.58 -18.00 9.84
N ASP A 242 7.62 -17.09 8.86
CA ASP A 242 6.58 -16.09 8.64
C ASP A 242 5.24 -16.70 8.28
N ALA A 243 5.25 -17.73 7.41
CA ALA A 243 4.05 -18.49 7.09
C ALA A 243 3.39 -19.07 8.34
N ASN A 244 4.17 -19.72 9.22
CA ASN A 244 3.65 -20.26 10.47
C ASN A 244 3.13 -19.16 11.40
N ARG A 245 3.81 -18.02 11.49
CA ARG A 245 3.34 -16.88 12.30
C ARG A 245 2.04 -16.30 11.77
N LEU A 246 1.91 -16.11 10.45
CA LEU A 246 0.68 -15.63 9.83
C LEU A 246 -0.48 -16.61 10.08
N ALA A 247 -0.24 -17.91 9.95
CA ALA A 247 -1.24 -18.92 10.26
C ALA A 247 -1.71 -18.82 11.72
N LEU A 248 -0.78 -18.66 12.67
CA LEU A 248 -1.08 -18.48 14.09
C LEU A 248 -1.90 -17.21 14.34
N GLY A 249 -1.47 -16.06 13.82
CA GLY A 249 -2.20 -14.81 14.01
C GLY A 249 -3.62 -14.85 13.43
N VAL A 250 -3.80 -15.43 12.24
CA VAL A 250 -5.15 -15.60 11.66
C VAL A 250 -5.99 -16.56 12.50
N MET A 251 -5.40 -17.63 13.04
CA MET A 251 -6.11 -18.54 13.96
C MET A 251 -6.51 -17.83 15.26
N GLU A 252 -5.66 -17.00 15.83
CA GLU A 252 -5.95 -16.23 17.05
C GLU A 252 -7.12 -15.25 16.83
N MET A 253 -7.15 -14.57 15.68
CA MET A 253 -8.27 -13.71 15.28
C MET A 253 -9.58 -14.51 15.16
N ILE A 254 -9.53 -15.71 14.57
CA ILE A 254 -10.70 -16.61 14.50
C ILE A 254 -11.15 -17.05 15.90
N GLU A 255 -10.24 -17.52 16.76
CA GLU A 255 -10.57 -17.96 18.13
C GLU A 255 -11.18 -16.82 18.97
N SER A 256 -10.70 -15.59 18.78
CA SER A 256 -11.21 -14.42 19.49
C SER A 256 -12.64 -14.06 19.08
N GLU A 257 -13.00 -14.19 17.80
CA GLU A 257 -14.33 -13.80 17.31
C GLU A 257 -15.36 -14.94 17.34
N PHE A 258 -14.91 -16.19 17.20
CA PHE A 258 -15.75 -17.40 17.17
C PHE A 258 -15.37 -18.34 18.32
N PRO A 259 -15.75 -18.04 19.58
CA PRO A 259 -15.31 -18.79 20.76
C PRO A 259 -15.81 -20.24 20.81
N SER A 260 -16.83 -20.59 20.01
CA SER A 260 -17.31 -21.96 19.85
C SER A 260 -16.42 -22.81 18.93
N LEU A 261 -15.60 -22.19 18.08
CA LEU A 261 -14.78 -22.83 17.08
C LEU A 261 -13.39 -23.15 17.65
N LYS A 262 -13.04 -24.43 17.76
CA LYS A 262 -11.83 -24.89 18.45
C LYS A 262 -10.72 -25.25 17.48
N LYS A 263 -9.55 -24.63 17.62
CA LYS A 263 -8.35 -25.03 16.86
C LYS A 263 -8.00 -26.50 17.14
N ASP A 264 -7.81 -27.30 16.08
CA ASP A 264 -7.39 -28.70 16.20
C ASP A 264 -6.29 -29.07 15.20
N GLY A 265 -5.09 -29.35 15.70
CA GLY A 265 -3.90 -29.67 14.91
C GLY A 265 -4.01 -30.94 14.07
N LYS A 266 -5.00 -31.82 14.31
CA LYS A 266 -5.26 -32.97 13.44
C LYS A 266 -5.66 -32.54 12.03
N LEU A 267 -6.23 -31.34 11.88
CA LEU A 267 -6.67 -30.77 10.61
C LEU A 267 -5.51 -30.16 9.79
N LYS A 268 -4.30 -30.00 10.36
CA LYS A 268 -3.14 -29.37 9.69
C LYS A 268 -2.84 -29.94 8.31
N ASN A 269 -2.91 -31.26 8.16
CA ASN A 269 -2.65 -31.93 6.88
C ASN A 269 -3.92 -32.25 6.10
N ASN A 270 -4.98 -31.44 6.27
CA ASN A 270 -6.29 -31.66 5.65
C ASN A 270 -6.90 -33.04 5.99
N ARG A 271 -6.60 -33.59 7.17
CA ARG A 271 -7.05 -34.93 7.59
C ARG A 271 -8.32 -34.84 8.45
N LEU A 272 -9.43 -35.39 7.94
CA LEU A 272 -10.72 -35.44 8.65
C LEU A 272 -10.92 -36.71 9.50
N ILE A 273 -9.84 -37.36 9.94
CA ILE A 273 -9.94 -38.59 10.73
C ILE A 273 -10.51 -38.25 12.12
N GLY A 274 -11.71 -38.77 12.41
CA GLY A 274 -12.40 -38.54 13.68
C GLY A 274 -13.40 -37.38 13.68
N TYR A 275 -13.81 -36.90 12.50
CA TYR A 275 -14.80 -35.84 12.31
C TYR A 275 -15.96 -36.35 11.46
N SER A 276 -17.20 -35.90 11.72
CA SER A 276 -18.38 -36.30 10.95
C SER A 276 -18.42 -35.66 9.55
N SER A 277 -17.93 -34.44 9.42
CA SER A 277 -17.83 -33.72 8.14
C SER A 277 -16.70 -32.69 8.16
N GLY A 278 -16.33 -32.20 6.97
CA GLY A 278 -15.34 -31.12 6.86
C GLY A 278 -15.44 -30.35 5.56
N LYS A 279 -14.92 -29.12 5.60
CA LYS A 279 -14.91 -28.17 4.50
C LYS A 279 -13.57 -27.46 4.42
N ARG A 280 -13.13 -27.17 3.21
CA ARG A 280 -11.88 -26.47 2.96
C ARG A 280 -12.13 -25.27 2.07
N TRP A 281 -11.65 -24.12 2.54
CA TRP A 281 -11.55 -22.87 1.79
C TRP A 281 -10.10 -22.59 1.46
N VAL A 282 -9.85 -22.13 0.24
CA VAL A 282 -8.51 -21.75 -0.23
C VAL A 282 -8.59 -20.35 -0.80
N MET A 283 -7.72 -19.46 -0.34
CA MET A 283 -7.59 -18.10 -0.83
C MET A 283 -6.14 -17.85 -1.23
N THR A 284 -5.93 -17.27 -2.41
CA THR A 284 -4.61 -16.87 -2.89
C THR A 284 -4.54 -15.35 -2.92
N PHE A 285 -3.49 -14.80 -2.33
CA PHE A 285 -3.14 -13.39 -2.35
C PHE A 285 -1.94 -13.21 -3.28
N PRO A 286 -2.15 -12.71 -4.52
CA PRO A 286 -1.09 -12.64 -5.50
C PRO A 286 0.04 -11.72 -5.04
N ASN A 287 1.29 -12.17 -5.15
CA ASN A 287 2.51 -11.45 -4.76
C ASN A 287 2.65 -11.11 -3.26
N PHE A 288 1.70 -11.48 -2.38
CA PHE A 288 1.74 -11.08 -0.97
C PHE A 288 2.89 -11.72 -0.18
N ALA A 289 3.47 -12.84 -0.65
CA ALA A 289 4.68 -13.36 -0.02
C ALA A 289 5.88 -12.46 -0.34
N MET A 290 5.96 -11.93 -1.57
CA MET A 290 7.00 -10.97 -1.96
C MET A 290 6.88 -9.61 -1.25
N TYR A 291 5.66 -9.19 -0.91
CA TYR A 291 5.42 -7.90 -0.24
C TYR A 291 5.53 -7.95 1.28
N TYR A 292 5.59 -9.14 1.87
CA TYR A 292 5.54 -9.28 3.31
C TYR A 292 6.81 -8.76 3.98
N ASN A 293 6.63 -8.00 5.04
CA ASN A 293 7.70 -7.62 5.95
C ASN A 293 7.26 -7.85 7.41
N PRO A 294 8.09 -8.48 8.28
CA PRO A 294 7.73 -8.76 9.67
C PRO A 294 7.36 -7.54 10.51
N GLU A 295 7.82 -6.34 10.13
CA GLU A 295 7.44 -5.10 10.81
C GLU A 295 5.91 -4.90 10.77
N PHE A 296 5.27 -5.25 9.66
CA PHE A 296 3.82 -5.11 9.42
C PHE A 296 3.04 -6.41 9.66
N HIS A 297 3.60 -7.35 10.42
CA HIS A 297 2.99 -8.68 10.62
C HIS A 297 1.51 -8.61 11.03
N GLU A 298 1.19 -7.80 12.04
CA GLU A 298 -0.17 -7.68 12.57
C GLU A 298 -1.15 -7.09 11.53
N GLN A 299 -0.67 -6.16 10.70
CA GLN A 299 -1.46 -5.58 9.62
C GLN A 299 -1.75 -6.62 8.53
N PHE A 300 -0.76 -7.44 8.15
CA PHE A 300 -0.97 -8.56 7.24
C PHE A 300 -1.97 -9.58 7.79
N VAL A 301 -1.85 -9.96 9.08
CA VAL A 301 -2.80 -10.87 9.75
C VAL A 301 -4.22 -10.30 9.67
N SER A 302 -4.39 -9.04 10.07
CA SER A 302 -5.69 -8.36 10.10
C SER A 302 -6.30 -8.24 8.70
N TYR A 303 -5.49 -7.89 7.70
CA TYR A 303 -5.93 -7.78 6.31
C TYR A 303 -6.37 -9.14 5.77
N ILE A 304 -5.55 -10.19 5.92
CA ILE A 304 -5.88 -11.54 5.47
C ILE A 304 -7.17 -12.03 6.14
N TYR A 305 -7.30 -11.85 7.45
CA TYR A 305 -8.49 -12.26 8.20
C TYR A 305 -9.75 -11.54 7.73
N SER A 306 -9.67 -10.21 7.52
CA SER A 306 -10.81 -9.43 7.01
C SER A 306 -11.25 -9.88 5.62
N ARG A 307 -10.30 -10.18 4.73
CA ARG A 307 -10.59 -10.70 3.38
C ARG A 307 -11.21 -12.09 3.44
N LEU A 308 -10.71 -12.96 4.32
CA LEU A 308 -11.29 -14.29 4.56
C LEU A 308 -12.76 -14.21 4.97
N LYS A 309 -13.10 -13.31 5.91
CA LYS A 309 -14.46 -13.09 6.40
C LYS A 309 -15.38 -12.33 5.44
N SER A 310 -14.82 -11.59 4.49
CA SER A 310 -15.62 -10.81 3.54
C SER A 310 -16.49 -11.68 2.63
N ALA A 311 -16.16 -12.96 2.49
CA ALA A 311 -16.98 -13.95 1.79
C ALA A 311 -18.12 -14.46 2.70
N PRO A 312 -19.40 -14.18 2.37
CA PRO A 312 -20.53 -14.56 3.21
C PRO A 312 -20.60 -16.06 3.53
N GLU A 313 -20.17 -16.92 2.59
CA GLU A 313 -20.16 -18.37 2.77
C GLU A 313 -19.10 -18.82 3.78
N VAL A 314 -17.94 -18.16 3.80
CA VAL A 314 -16.89 -18.45 4.79
C VAL A 314 -17.37 -18.04 6.17
N LEU A 315 -17.97 -16.85 6.28
CA LEU A 315 -18.55 -16.36 7.53
C LEU A 315 -19.65 -17.29 8.05
N ALA A 316 -20.53 -17.77 7.16
CA ALA A 316 -21.58 -18.73 7.52
C ALA A 316 -20.98 -20.03 8.08
N ASP A 317 -19.94 -20.59 7.46
CA ASP A 317 -19.31 -21.81 7.97
C ASP A 317 -18.54 -21.60 9.27
N LEU A 318 -17.90 -20.44 9.47
CA LEU A 318 -17.20 -20.13 10.74
C LEU A 318 -18.17 -20.17 11.94
N ASN A 319 -19.46 -19.88 11.72
CA ASN A 319 -20.51 -19.96 12.73
C ASN A 319 -21.10 -21.36 12.93
N ASP A 320 -20.86 -22.28 12.02
CA ASP A 320 -21.60 -23.55 11.90
C ASP A 320 -20.71 -24.79 12.13
N TYR A 321 -19.39 -24.63 12.06
CA TYR A 321 -18.42 -25.68 12.35
C TYR A 321 -17.91 -25.59 13.80
N GLU A 322 -17.32 -26.69 14.28
CA GLU A 322 -16.87 -26.82 15.69
C GLU A 322 -15.35 -26.79 15.82
N HIS A 323 -14.64 -27.19 14.77
CA HIS A 323 -13.20 -27.30 14.73
C HIS A 323 -12.60 -26.65 13.51
N PHE A 324 -11.39 -26.11 13.65
CA PHE A 324 -10.70 -25.49 12.53
C PHE A 324 -9.18 -25.58 12.59
N TRP A 325 -8.57 -25.27 11.44
CA TRP A 325 -7.14 -25.03 11.31
C TRP A 325 -6.86 -24.12 10.11
N VAL A 326 -5.83 -23.28 10.21
CA VAL A 326 -5.36 -22.45 9.09
C VAL A 326 -3.96 -22.90 8.68
N ASN A 327 -3.78 -23.15 7.39
CA ASN A 327 -2.46 -23.33 6.78
C ASN A 327 -2.13 -22.11 5.94
N VAL A 328 -0.86 -21.70 5.99
CA VAL A 328 -0.32 -20.63 5.16
C VAL A 328 0.92 -21.17 4.48
N GLU A 329 1.02 -20.98 3.18
CA GLU A 329 2.19 -21.34 2.38
C GLU A 329 2.49 -20.25 1.36
N ALA A 330 3.77 -20.00 1.11
CA ALA A 330 4.19 -19.24 -0.05
C ALA A 330 4.32 -20.19 -1.25
N LYS A 331 3.76 -19.80 -2.39
CA LYS A 331 3.96 -20.48 -3.67
C LYS A 331 4.57 -19.46 -4.63
N GLU A 332 5.88 -19.53 -4.81
CA GLU A 332 6.66 -18.47 -5.47
C GLU A 332 6.45 -17.14 -4.72
N ASP A 333 6.00 -16.09 -5.42
CA ASP A 333 5.75 -14.77 -4.84
C ASP A 333 4.33 -14.67 -4.20
N ASP A 334 3.44 -15.63 -4.44
CA ASP A 334 2.06 -15.64 -3.94
C ASP A 334 1.95 -16.20 -2.53
N LEU A 335 1.00 -15.67 -1.76
CA LEU A 335 0.64 -16.20 -0.44
C LEU A 335 -0.69 -16.97 -0.53
N LYS A 336 -0.68 -18.25 -0.15
CA LYS A 336 -1.88 -19.08 -0.13
C LYS A 336 -2.30 -19.38 1.30
N ILE A 337 -3.57 -19.14 1.59
CA ILE A 337 -4.22 -19.38 2.87
C ILE A 337 -5.26 -20.48 2.70
N GLU A 338 -5.15 -21.57 3.46
CA GLU A 338 -6.17 -22.62 3.53
C GLU A 338 -6.83 -22.62 4.91
N LEU A 339 -8.16 -22.44 4.94
CA LEU A 339 -8.97 -22.64 6.14
C LEU A 339 -9.66 -23.99 6.05
N VAL A 340 -9.38 -24.85 7.02
CA VAL A 340 -9.98 -26.18 7.17
C VAL A 340 -10.97 -26.12 8.32
N LEU A 341 -12.20 -26.55 8.09
CA LEU A 341 -13.28 -26.61 9.06
C LEU A 341 -13.77 -28.04 9.21
N ALA A 342 -14.13 -28.45 10.42
CA ALA A 342 -14.67 -29.78 10.69
C ALA A 342 -15.75 -29.78 11.79
N ARG A 343 -16.68 -30.73 11.71
CA ARG A 343 -17.67 -31.04 12.75
C ARG A 343 -17.39 -32.40 13.34
N ARG A 344 -17.70 -32.63 14.61
CA ARG A 344 -17.61 -33.98 15.19
C ARG A 344 -18.89 -34.79 15.05
#